data_AF-A0AA90PY01-F1
#
_entry.id   AF-A0AA90PY01-F1
#
_cell.length_a   1.000
_cell.length_b   1.000
_cell.length_c   1.000
_cell.angle_alpha   90.00
_cell.angle_beta   90.00
_cell.angle_gamma   90.00
#
_symmetry.space_group_name_H-M   'P 1'
#
loop_
_entity.id
_entity.type
_entity.pdbx_description
1 polymer ?
#
loop_
_entity_poly.entity_id
_entity_poly.type
_entity_poly.pdbx_seq_one_letter_code
_entity_poly.pdbx_strand_id
1 'polypeptide(L)'
;MNAGKRASIYAILGIGGVGLTTYFIYLMLEADSMRLVDGTKLVFLGAACLMFFASISNLMIAFALEFGRVTEVVGMQSCAELRRDGDIVRKNARIRLIRNLDADNSALNSDQKILIFLAGWRPASCAESGVMLRM
;
A
#
# COMPACT_ATOMS: atom_id res chain seq x y z
N MET A 1 0.09 -9.77 -14.95
CA MET A 1 1.17 -10.12 -13.98
C MET A 1 0.52 -10.68 -12.72
N ASN A 2 0.98 -11.82 -12.17
CA ASN A 2 0.37 -12.44 -10.99
C ASN A 2 0.54 -11.57 -9.73
N ALA A 3 -0.45 -11.56 -8.82
CA ALA A 3 -0.48 -10.67 -7.66
C ALA A 3 0.75 -10.82 -6.74
N GLY A 4 1.24 -12.05 -6.54
CA GLY A 4 2.45 -12.29 -5.74
C GLY A 4 3.70 -11.64 -6.33
N LYS A 5 3.88 -11.66 -7.67
CA LYS A 5 4.99 -10.93 -8.31
C LYS A 5 4.88 -9.42 -8.09
N ARG A 6 3.66 -8.87 -8.15
CA ARG A 6 3.40 -7.45 -7.84
C ARG A 6 3.76 -7.16 -6.39
N ALA A 7 3.33 -8.01 -5.46
CA ALA A 7 3.64 -7.88 -4.03
C ALA A 7 5.15 -7.84 -3.78
N SER A 8 5.93 -8.71 -4.42
CA SER A 8 7.39 -8.70 -4.33
C SER A 8 8.02 -7.39 -4.82
N ILE A 9 7.55 -6.83 -5.94
CA ILE A 9 8.05 -5.54 -6.46
C ILE A 9 7.78 -4.43 -5.44
N TYR A 10 6.55 -4.34 -4.93
CA TYR A 10 6.19 -3.34 -3.92
C TYR A 10 6.95 -3.55 -2.60
N ALA A 11 7.23 -4.79 -2.20
CA ALA A 11 8.03 -5.09 -1.02
C ALA A 11 9.49 -4.63 -1.22
N ILE A 12 10.10 -4.90 -2.37
CA ILE A 12 11.46 -4.46 -2.69
C ILE A 12 11.55 -2.93 -2.70
N LEU A 13 10.60 -2.25 -3.34
CA LEU A 13 10.53 -0.78 -3.34
C LEU A 13 10.36 -0.23 -1.93
N GLY A 14 9.51 -0.87 -1.12
CA GLY A 14 9.31 -0.52 0.28
C GLY A 14 10.57 -0.66 1.12
N ILE A 15 11.21 -1.83 1.10
CA ILE A 15 12.43 -2.11 1.87
C ILE A 15 13.59 -1.22 1.40
N GLY A 16 13.78 -1.09 0.09
CA GLY A 16 14.81 -0.22 -0.47
C GLY A 16 14.61 1.24 -0.08
N GLY A 17 13.36 1.72 -0.09
CA GLY A 17 13.03 3.06 0.36
C GLY A 17 13.22 3.27 1.87
N VAL A 18 13.00 2.25 2.72
CA VAL A 18 13.38 2.30 4.15
C VAL A 18 14.89 2.46 4.30
N GLY A 19 15.68 1.70 3.52
CA GLY A 19 17.14 1.85 3.51
C GLY A 19 17.59 3.27 3.14
N LEU A 20 16.98 3.85 2.10
CA LEU A 20 17.23 5.24 1.70
C LEU A 20 16.78 6.26 2.75
N THR A 21 15.67 5.99 3.44
CA THR A 21 15.20 6.81 4.57
C THR A 21 16.25 6.85 5.66
N THR A 22 16.75 5.68 6.08
CA THR A 22 17.82 5.57 7.09
C THR A 22 19.09 6.28 6.62
N TYR A 23 19.44 6.16 5.34
CA TYR A 23 20.59 6.86 4.76
C TYR A 23 20.46 8.39 4.84
N PHE A 24 19.31 8.96 4.50
CA PHE A 24 19.10 10.41 4.62
C PHE A 24 19.09 10.88 6.08
N ILE A 25 18.54 10.09 7.00
CA ILE A 25 18.63 10.38 8.44
C ILE A 25 20.09 10.39 8.89
N TYR A 26 20.89 9.41 8.46
CA TYR A 26 22.31 9.35 8.74
C TYR A 26 23.05 10.60 8.21
N LEU A 27 22.82 10.98 6.94
CA LEU A 27 23.40 12.19 6.36
C LEU A 27 22.98 13.47 7.10
N MET A 28 21.75 13.52 7.61
CA MET A 28 21.28 14.64 8.43
C MET A 28 22.04 14.74 9.74
N LEU A 29 22.30 13.61 10.41
CA LEU A 29 23.05 13.56 11.68
C LEU A 29 24.52 13.92 11.48
N GLU A 30 25.12 13.52 10.36
CA GLU A 30 26.52 13.83 10.00
C GLU A 30 26.70 15.21 9.34
N ALA A 31 25.63 15.96 9.10
CA ALA A 31 25.73 17.22 8.35
C ALA A 31 26.66 18.25 9.02
N ASP A 32 26.73 18.26 10.36
CA ASP A 32 27.64 19.12 11.13
C ASP A 32 29.10 18.72 10.97
N SER A 33 29.40 17.42 10.98
CA SER A 33 30.76 16.91 10.80
C SER A 33 31.27 17.19 9.37
N MET A 34 30.35 17.20 8.41
CA MET A 34 30.60 17.52 7.00
C MET A 34 30.67 19.02 6.70
N ARG A 35 30.49 19.90 7.71
CA ARG A 35 30.47 21.37 7.56
C ARG A 35 29.45 21.87 6.53
N LEU A 36 28.31 21.18 6.42
CA LEU A 36 27.22 21.56 5.51
C LEU A 36 26.43 22.74 6.08
N VAL A 37 25.83 23.53 5.20
CA VAL A 37 24.98 24.67 5.58
C VAL A 37 23.69 24.16 6.24
N ASP A 38 23.16 24.87 7.24
CA ASP A 38 21.96 24.46 7.98
C ASP A 38 20.75 24.10 7.09
N GLY A 39 20.61 24.76 5.94
CA GLY A 39 19.56 24.45 4.95
C GLY A 39 19.62 23.01 4.40
N THR A 40 20.81 22.40 4.36
CA THR A 40 21.01 21.04 3.85
C THR A 40 20.40 19.98 4.77
N LYS A 41 20.40 20.21 6.10
CA LYS A 41 19.73 19.31 7.06
C LYS A 41 18.24 19.22 6.82
N LEU A 42 17.59 20.36 6.55
CA LEU A 42 16.16 20.40 6.24
C LEU A 42 15.83 19.64 4.95
N VAL A 43 16.70 19.72 3.95
CA VAL A 43 16.55 18.95 2.70
C VAL A 43 16.64 17.44 2.98
N PHE A 44 17.64 17.00 3.77
CA PHE A 44 17.76 15.59 4.14
C PHE A 44 16.58 15.10 4.97
N LEU A 45 16.09 15.89 5.93
CA LEU A 45 14.89 15.56 6.68
C LEU A 45 13.66 15.45 5.77
N GLY A 46 13.49 16.39 4.84
CA GLY A 46 12.41 16.37 3.86
C GLY A 46 12.46 15.13 2.97
N ALA A 47 13.65 14.80 2.45
CA ALA A 47 13.88 13.60 1.66
C ALA A 47 13.59 12.32 2.48
N ALA A 48 14.06 12.25 3.73
CA ALA A 48 13.80 11.13 4.62
C ALA A 48 12.30 10.94 4.86
N CYS A 49 11.55 12.01 5.16
CA CYS A 49 10.10 11.95 5.36
C CYS A 49 9.37 11.47 4.11
N LEU A 50 9.70 12.02 2.93
CA LEU A 50 9.08 11.61 1.67
C LEU A 50 9.35 10.13 1.37
N MET A 51 10.60 9.70 1.50
CA MET A 51 11.00 8.30 1.31
C MET A 51 10.31 7.39 2.32
N PHE A 52 10.20 7.80 3.59
CA PHE A 52 9.52 7.03 4.63
C PHE A 52 8.06 6.77 4.24
N PHE A 53 7.29 7.81 3.93
CA PHE A 53 5.86 7.66 3.59
C PHE A 53 5.67 6.87 2.29
N ALA A 54 6.51 7.08 1.27
CA ALA A 54 6.48 6.29 0.04
C ALA A 54 6.77 4.81 0.33
N SER A 55 7.75 4.53 1.18
CA SER A 55 8.15 3.17 1.55
C SER A 55 7.05 2.44 2.31
N ILE A 56 6.48 3.08 3.34
CA ILE A 56 5.35 2.52 4.10
C ILE A 56 4.16 2.27 3.18
N SER A 57 3.87 3.19 2.25
CA SER A 57 2.79 3.00 1.27
C SER A 57 3.01 1.76 0.39
N ASN A 58 4.24 1.57 -0.12
CA ASN A 58 4.60 0.40 -0.92
C ASN A 58 4.51 -0.91 -0.09
N LEU A 59 4.95 -0.89 1.16
CA LEU A 59 4.82 -2.05 2.07
C LEU A 59 3.36 -2.39 2.36
N MET A 60 2.50 -1.38 2.57
CA MET A 60 1.06 -1.57 2.78
C MET A 60 0.40 -2.18 1.53
N ILE A 61 0.80 -1.76 0.33
CA ILE A 61 0.35 -2.34 -0.93
C ILE A 61 0.81 -3.80 -1.05
N ALA A 62 2.10 -4.07 -0.78
CA ALA A 62 2.63 -5.43 -0.80
C ALA A 62 1.87 -6.34 0.17
N PHE A 63 1.60 -5.87 1.38
CA PHE A 63 0.80 -6.60 2.36
C PHE A 63 -0.62 -6.85 1.87
N ALA A 64 -1.28 -5.85 1.28
CA ALA A 64 -2.64 -5.99 0.74
C ALA A 64 -2.71 -7.10 -0.32
N LEU A 65 -1.69 -7.18 -1.18
CA LEU A 65 -1.62 -8.12 -2.29
C LEU A 65 -1.28 -9.55 -1.86
N GLU A 66 -0.40 -9.71 -0.87
CA GLU A 66 0.07 -11.03 -0.43
C GLU A 66 -0.80 -11.61 0.69
N PHE A 67 -1.00 -10.87 1.77
CA PHE A 67 -1.66 -11.35 2.99
C PHE A 67 -3.11 -10.89 3.10
N GLY A 68 -3.41 -9.70 2.57
CA GLY A 68 -4.72 -9.06 2.63
C GLY A 68 -5.68 -9.44 1.49
N ARG A 69 -5.29 -10.39 0.62
CA ARG A 69 -6.08 -10.73 -0.56
C ARG A 69 -7.37 -11.43 -0.17
N VAL A 70 -8.49 -10.97 -0.70
CA VAL A 70 -9.82 -11.55 -0.53
C VAL A 70 -10.40 -11.84 -1.92
N THR A 71 -11.32 -12.79 -1.96
CA THR A 71 -12.02 -13.18 -3.18
C THR A 71 -13.19 -12.24 -3.43
N GLU A 72 -13.91 -11.85 -2.37
CA GLU A 72 -15.10 -11.01 -2.48
C GLU A 72 -15.23 -10.03 -1.30
N VAL A 73 -15.85 -8.88 -1.60
CA VAL A 73 -16.26 -7.89 -0.60
C VAL A 73 -17.74 -7.57 -0.80
N VAL A 74 -18.56 -7.88 0.18
CA VAL A 74 -20.04 -7.80 0.07
C VAL A 74 -20.61 -6.92 1.17
N GLY A 75 -21.70 -6.21 0.87
CA GLY A 75 -22.47 -5.44 1.85
C GLY A 75 -22.34 -3.94 1.64
N MET A 76 -22.31 -3.18 2.73
CA MET A 76 -22.20 -1.71 2.71
C MET A 76 -20.78 -1.27 3.04
N GLN A 77 -20.34 -0.13 2.52
CA GLN A 77 -19.02 0.41 2.82
C GLN A 77 -18.77 0.61 4.34
N SER A 78 -19.82 0.94 5.09
CA SER A 78 -19.76 1.09 6.56
C SER A 78 -19.63 -0.24 7.31
N CYS A 79 -20.07 -1.35 6.71
CA CYS A 79 -20.24 -2.65 7.35
C CYS A 79 -20.16 -3.77 6.29
N ALA A 80 -18.96 -4.00 5.76
CA ALA A 80 -18.72 -5.00 4.72
C ALA A 80 -18.29 -6.34 5.31
N GLU A 81 -18.63 -7.42 4.61
CA GLU A 81 -18.07 -8.75 4.80
C GLU A 81 -16.95 -9.00 3.79
N LEU A 82 -15.85 -9.55 4.29
CA LEU A 82 -14.68 -9.94 3.51
C LEU A 82 -14.63 -11.45 3.44
N ARG A 83 -14.62 -11.99 2.21
CA ARG A 83 -14.62 -13.44 1.97
C ARG A 83 -13.39 -13.87 1.21
N ARG A 84 -12.82 -15.01 1.59
CA ARG A 84 -11.72 -15.68 0.89
C ARG A 84 -12.12 -17.11 0.63
N ASP A 85 -12.19 -17.48 -0.64
CA ASP A 85 -12.51 -18.83 -1.11
C ASP A 85 -13.83 -19.38 -0.53
N GLY A 86 -14.82 -18.51 -0.36
CA GLY A 86 -16.12 -18.84 0.22
C GLY A 86 -16.23 -18.63 1.73
N ASP A 87 -15.10 -18.58 2.45
CA ASP A 87 -15.07 -18.39 3.90
C ASP A 87 -15.08 -16.92 4.31
N ILE A 88 -15.81 -16.61 5.38
CA ILE A 88 -15.87 -15.25 5.92
C ILE A 88 -14.62 -15.00 6.78
N VAL A 89 -13.67 -14.25 6.23
CA VAL A 89 -12.44 -13.85 6.91
C VAL A 89 -12.71 -12.74 7.92
N ARG A 90 -13.67 -11.85 7.62
CA ARG A 90 -14.04 -10.75 8.51
C ARG A 90 -15.44 -10.26 8.25
N LYS A 91 -16.18 -10.01 9.34
CA LYS A 91 -17.50 -9.36 9.34
C LYS A 91 -17.38 -7.90 9.82
N ASN A 92 -18.35 -7.09 9.43
CA ASN A 92 -18.53 -5.70 9.87
C ASN A 92 -17.27 -4.83 9.68
N ALA A 93 -16.55 -5.04 8.58
CA ALA A 93 -15.39 -4.23 8.25
C ALA A 93 -15.81 -2.92 7.59
N ARG A 94 -15.39 -1.79 8.16
CA ARG A 94 -15.54 -0.49 7.52
C ARG A 94 -14.49 -0.34 6.42
N ILE A 95 -14.93 -0.21 5.17
CA ILE A 95 -14.05 -0.07 4.01
C ILE A 95 -13.73 1.42 3.78
N ARG A 96 -12.44 1.74 3.68
CA ARG A 96 -11.93 3.10 3.43
C ARG A 96 -10.86 3.07 2.34
N LEU A 97 -10.62 4.22 1.71
CA LEU A 97 -9.51 4.43 0.75
C LEU A 97 -9.44 3.37 -0.35
N ILE A 98 -10.53 3.22 -1.11
CA ILE A 98 -10.56 2.31 -2.27
C ILE A 98 -9.75 2.96 -3.39
N ARG A 99 -8.70 2.28 -3.86
CA ARG A 99 -7.87 2.70 -4.98
C ARG A 99 -7.69 1.55 -5.96
N ASN A 100 -7.99 1.82 -7.23
CA ASN A 100 -7.68 0.90 -8.31
C ASN A 100 -6.21 1.07 -8.70
N LEU A 101 -5.41 0.03 -8.48
CA LEU A 101 -4.00 0.01 -8.88
C LEU A 101 -3.83 0.03 -10.40
N ASP A 102 -4.86 -0.41 -11.12
CA ASP A 102 -4.87 -0.65 -12.56
C ASP A 102 -5.90 0.22 -13.28
N ALA A 103 -6.34 1.33 -12.65
CA ALA A 103 -7.34 2.24 -13.21
C ALA A 103 -6.97 2.69 -14.63
N ASP A 104 -5.70 3.03 -14.83
CA ASP A 104 -5.20 3.59 -16.09
C ASP A 104 -4.90 2.51 -17.15
N ASN A 105 -4.99 1.23 -16.77
CA ASN A 105 -4.72 0.13 -17.70
C ASN A 105 -6.01 -0.41 -18.31
N SER A 106 -6.40 0.18 -19.43
CA SER A 106 -7.60 -0.20 -20.19
C SER A 106 -7.52 -1.59 -20.83
N ALA A 107 -6.33 -2.18 -20.94
CA ALA A 107 -6.14 -3.52 -21.50
C ALA A 107 -6.50 -4.65 -20.52
N LEU A 108 -6.74 -4.35 -19.25
CA LEU A 108 -7.09 -5.34 -18.23
C LEU A 108 -8.60 -5.44 -18.02
N ASN A 109 -9.12 -6.67 -17.93
CA ASN A 109 -10.51 -6.92 -17.55
C ASN A 109 -10.72 -6.74 -16.04
N SER A 110 -11.97 -6.59 -15.60
CA SER A 110 -12.33 -6.39 -14.19
C SER A 110 -11.83 -7.49 -13.24
N ASP A 111 -11.70 -8.74 -13.72
CA ASP A 111 -11.13 -9.84 -12.93
C ASP A 111 -9.61 -9.70 -12.70
N GLN A 112 -8.94 -8.91 -13.54
CA GLN A 112 -7.50 -8.72 -13.52
C GLN A 112 -7.10 -7.42 -12.83
N LYS A 113 -7.98 -6.42 -12.82
CA LYS A 113 -7.80 -5.14 -12.13
C LYS A 113 -7.88 -5.36 -10.62
N ILE A 114 -6.87 -4.88 -9.91
CA ILE A 114 -6.79 -5.03 -8.46
C ILE A 114 -7.20 -3.74 -7.77
N LEU A 115 -8.23 -3.84 -6.94
CA LEU A 115 -8.61 -2.82 -5.98
C LEU A 115 -7.87 -3.05 -4.66
N ILE A 116 -7.24 -2.02 -4.14
CA ILE A 116 -6.71 -1.98 -2.78
C ILE A 116 -7.60 -1.08 -1.93
N PHE A 117 -7.84 -1.50 -0.70
CA PHE A 117 -8.63 -0.74 0.26
C PHE A 117 -8.18 -1.04 1.68
N LEU A 118 -8.62 -0.21 2.62
CA LEU A 118 -8.46 -0.45 4.05
C LEU A 118 -9.75 -1.03 4.62
N ALA A 119 -9.67 -2.24 5.18
CA ALA A 119 -10.70 -2.84 6.02
C ALA A 119 -10.42 -2.47 7.49
N GLY A 120 -11.03 -1.38 7.98
CA GLY A 120 -10.61 -0.75 9.23
C GLY A 120 -9.21 -0.13 9.07
N TRP A 121 -8.22 -0.66 9.78
CA TRP A 121 -6.81 -0.27 9.64
C TRP A 121 -5.98 -1.26 8.80
N ARG A 122 -6.54 -2.43 8.46
CA ARG A 122 -5.82 -3.49 7.74
C ARG A 122 -5.94 -3.31 6.23
N PRO A 123 -4.83 -3.25 5.48
CA PRO A 123 -4.88 -3.17 4.04
C PRO A 123 -5.29 -4.53 3.46
N ALA A 124 -6.15 -4.49 2.45
CA ALA A 124 -6.70 -5.65 1.78
C ALA A 124 -6.82 -5.37 0.28
N SER A 125 -6.88 -6.44 -0.50
CA SER A 125 -7.01 -6.34 -1.96
C SER A 125 -8.04 -7.33 -2.51
N CYS A 126 -8.73 -6.93 -3.57
CA CYS A 126 -9.74 -7.74 -4.25
C CYS A 126 -9.65 -7.48 -5.76
N ALA A 127 -10.06 -8.44 -6.58
CA ALA A 127 -10.35 -8.17 -7.98
C ALA A 127 -11.55 -7.20 -8.06
N GLU A 128 -11.58 -6.34 -9.08
CA GLU A 128 -12.67 -5.37 -9.26
C GLU A 128 -14.04 -6.06 -9.39
N SER A 129 -14.09 -7.21 -10.06
CA SER A 129 -15.30 -8.05 -10.18
C SER A 129 -15.81 -8.63 -8.86
N GLY A 130 -14.93 -8.83 -7.87
CA GLY A 130 -15.29 -9.38 -6.56
C GLY A 130 -15.83 -8.33 -5.58
N VAL A 131 -15.84 -7.04 -5.97
CA VAL A 131 -16.34 -5.96 -5.11
C VAL A 131 -17.81 -5.70 -5.40
N MET A 132 -18.67 -6.15 -4.48
CA MET A 132 -20.12 -5.97 -4.51
C MET A 132 -20.57 -5.04 -3.38
N LEU A 133 -19.91 -3.88 -3.28
CA LEU A 133 -20.23 -2.85 -2.28
C LEU A 133 -21.37 -1.98 -2.77
N ARG A 134 -22.39 -1.82 -1.93
CA ARG A 134 -23.41 -0.78 -2.11
C ARG A 134 -22.91 0.51 -1.45
N MET A 135 -22.97 1.61 -2.20
CA MET A 135 -22.73 2.96 -1.68
C MET A 135 -23.84 3.37 -0.71
#